data_AF-A0A101GSY6-F1
#
_entry.id   AF-A0A101GSY6-F1
#
_cell.length_a   1.000
_cell.length_b   1.000
_cell.length_c   1.000
_cell.angle_alpha   90.00
_cell.angle_beta   90.00
_cell.angle_gamma   90.00
#
_symmetry.space_group_name_H-M   'P 1'
#
loop_
_entity.id
_entity.type
_entity.pdbx_description
1 polymer ?
#
loop_
_entity_poly.entity_id
_entity_poly.type
_entity_poly.pdbx_seq_one_letter_code
_entity_poly.pdbx_strand_id
1 'polypeptide(L)'
;MMNETITLAMIVKNEAGNLENCLISVRGQVDEIVIVDTGSTDGAMEIARKYTDKVYSFFWREDFSAARNFAVEKASGDWIFYLDADEELVPGSGDLKCLAARDLCPEAYLLPINNPIDGVTGEYNRFFVLRLFKNNGRYRFKGIIHEQVAVPENGVVEIAEGPVINHRKLPAGNRNRKRGRNLSLLIKASSADPRNRFLQYYLGVEWLMLGKPERALQFLQQAYRNLTDENLLFRGPALRYLIICLNALGRLDEAICLCLEADLKYPEYTDIYYLGGILFEEKQEYQLAIKWLSQAVKCGTPPPLYSHQNGSESFLAFYHLGYCHEMIGQTDAACGYYLQTLTANPKYIYPVYNLFLIILAKSGPLRALEYFKEKGCLNNIEIAFTAAGLFFKSGYPDLARLCLEENGTDRNKDEKFRFYLGKYSIFSGNPGQGIEFLKQISAESEFFVRSQIYQAIALLLQERYSESKSKALALWKNRLARREARILLGLTRQMQKKGILDNCPARIGEDDMLGAVREILEECGRCLPDGRVSAGFDSIGLIEELESITKNFSHKGWLTLYEYYRDKTCAWRDFVNYKFGLGGGRS
;
A
#
# COMPACT_ATOMS: atom_id res chain seq x y z
N MET A 1 -15.15 45.21 -2.40
CA MET A 1 -15.69 44.09 -1.61
C MET A 1 -14.87 44.01 -0.33
N MET A 2 -15.50 43.90 0.84
CA MET A 2 -14.73 43.59 2.06
C MET A 2 -14.11 42.21 1.84
N ASN A 3 -12.79 42.09 1.98
CA ASN A 3 -12.14 40.79 1.97
C ASN A 3 -12.52 40.10 3.28
N GLU A 4 -13.45 39.16 3.21
CA GLU A 4 -13.82 38.35 4.37
C GLU A 4 -12.61 37.56 4.85
N THR A 5 -12.44 37.53 6.18
CA THR A 5 -11.28 36.93 6.84
C THR A 5 -11.57 35.52 7.30
N ILE A 6 -10.55 34.65 7.25
CA ILE A 6 -10.68 33.23 7.61
C ILE A 6 -9.77 32.90 8.79
N THR A 7 -10.36 32.36 9.87
CA THR A 7 -9.62 31.74 10.97
C THR A 7 -9.51 30.23 10.77
N LEU A 8 -8.29 29.70 10.83
CA LEU A 8 -8.04 28.30 11.11
C LEU A 8 -8.17 28.05 12.62
N ALA A 9 -9.18 27.29 13.04
CA ALA A 9 -9.38 26.88 14.43
C ALA A 9 -9.03 25.39 14.60
N MET A 10 -8.02 25.08 15.42
CA MET A 10 -7.52 23.72 15.62
C MET A 10 -7.50 23.32 17.09
N ILE A 11 -7.71 22.03 17.33
CA ILE A 11 -7.36 21.38 18.60
C ILE A 11 -6.16 20.48 18.36
N VAL A 12 -5.21 20.46 19.30
CA VAL A 12 -3.95 19.72 19.17
C VAL A 12 -3.69 18.91 20.43
N LYS A 13 -3.16 17.69 20.25
CA LYS A 13 -2.60 16.86 21.32
C LYS A 13 -1.56 15.91 20.78
N ASN A 14 -0.30 16.11 21.14
CA ASN A 14 0.81 15.23 20.78
C ASN A 14 0.95 14.98 19.26
N GLU A 15 1.01 16.07 18.47
CA GLU A 15 1.08 16.03 17.01
C GLU A 15 2.30 16.77 16.46
N ALA A 16 3.41 16.82 17.20
CA ALA A 16 4.63 17.53 16.78
C ALA A 16 5.17 17.04 15.43
N GLY A 17 4.97 15.75 15.10
CA GLY A 17 5.39 15.17 13.82
C GLY A 17 4.54 15.58 12.61
N ASN A 18 3.33 16.11 12.81
CA ASN A 18 2.40 16.43 11.73
C ASN A 18 2.06 17.93 11.65
N LEU A 19 2.01 18.61 12.79
CA LEU A 19 1.51 19.98 12.94
C LEU A 19 2.20 20.98 11.99
N GLU A 20 3.53 20.89 11.85
CA GLU A 20 4.27 21.84 11.01
C GLU A 20 3.83 21.77 9.54
N ASN A 21 3.64 20.55 9.02
CA ASN A 21 3.18 20.36 7.63
C ASN A 21 1.74 20.82 7.44
N CYS A 22 0.86 20.55 8.42
CA CYS A 22 -0.51 21.04 8.42
C CYS A 22 -0.53 22.58 8.31
N LEU A 23 0.22 23.28 9.17
CA LEU A 23 0.29 24.75 9.21
C LEU A 23 0.95 25.34 7.96
N ILE A 24 1.94 24.65 7.36
CA ILE A 24 2.52 25.05 6.08
C ILE A 24 1.47 24.97 4.95
N SER A 25 0.64 23.92 4.94
CA SER A 25 -0.32 23.69 3.86
C SER A 25 -1.41 24.76 3.74
N VAL A 26 -1.74 25.44 4.84
CA VAL A 26 -2.76 26.50 4.90
C VAL A 26 -2.17 27.90 4.70
N ARG A 27 -0.86 28.02 4.51
CA ARG A 27 -0.20 29.32 4.37
C ARG A 27 -0.77 30.08 3.16
N GLY A 28 -1.26 31.29 3.40
CA GLY A 28 -1.90 32.13 2.38
C GLY A 28 -3.39 31.82 2.15
N GLN A 29 -3.92 30.73 2.70
CA GLN A 29 -5.33 30.36 2.63
C GLN A 29 -6.15 30.93 3.80
N VAL A 30 -5.50 31.28 4.91
CA VAL A 30 -6.13 31.81 6.13
C VAL A 30 -5.44 33.09 6.61
N ASP A 31 -6.17 33.92 7.36
CA ASP A 31 -5.71 35.21 7.88
C ASP A 31 -5.37 35.14 9.37
N GLU A 32 -5.92 34.15 10.07
CA GLU A 32 -5.70 33.90 11.48
C GLU A 32 -5.55 32.41 11.76
N ILE A 33 -4.70 32.06 12.74
CA ILE A 33 -4.55 30.70 13.24
C ILE A 33 -4.79 30.72 14.75
N VAL A 34 -5.72 29.90 15.21
CA VAL A 34 -6.03 29.64 16.61
C VAL A 34 -5.74 28.19 16.91
N ILE A 35 -4.85 27.94 17.88
CA ILE A 35 -4.49 26.59 18.32
C ILE A 35 -4.90 26.41 19.78
N VAL A 36 -5.68 25.36 20.04
CA VAL A 36 -6.07 24.95 21.38
C VAL A 36 -5.38 23.64 21.74
N ASP A 37 -4.49 23.68 22.72
CA ASP A 37 -3.82 22.52 23.27
C ASP A 37 -4.70 21.80 24.28
N THR A 38 -4.82 20.47 24.15
CA THR A 38 -5.56 19.62 25.09
C THR A 38 -4.64 18.73 25.95
N GLY A 39 -3.40 19.19 26.14
CA GLY A 39 -2.39 18.59 26.99
C GLY A 39 -1.30 17.86 26.20
N SER A 40 -0.60 18.59 25.32
CA SER A 40 0.55 18.07 24.56
C SER A 40 1.82 18.02 25.42
N THR A 41 2.69 17.04 25.15
CA THR A 41 3.96 16.81 25.87
C THR A 41 5.13 16.50 24.93
N ASP A 42 4.95 16.65 23.62
CA ASP A 42 5.87 16.16 22.58
C ASP A 42 6.56 17.29 21.78
N GLY A 43 6.44 18.54 22.21
CA GLY A 43 7.00 19.70 21.51
C GLY A 43 6.04 20.38 20.53
N ALA A 44 4.78 19.94 20.42
CA ALA A 44 3.83 20.51 19.46
C ALA A 44 3.57 22.01 19.68
N MET A 45 3.62 22.49 20.92
CA MET A 45 3.31 23.90 21.23
C MET A 45 4.45 24.85 20.89
N GLU A 46 5.69 24.39 20.94
CA GLU A 46 6.87 25.09 20.47
C GLU A 46 6.79 25.29 18.95
N ILE A 47 6.26 24.31 18.22
CA ILE A 47 5.98 24.43 16.78
C ILE A 47 4.85 25.43 16.56
N ALA A 48 3.71 25.27 17.24
CA ALA A 48 2.54 26.15 17.11
C ALA A 48 2.90 27.65 17.25
N ARG A 49 3.72 27.99 18.26
CA ARG A 49 4.14 29.37 18.55
C ARG A 49 4.99 30.01 17.45
N LYS A 50 5.56 29.24 16.52
CA LYS A 50 6.25 29.80 15.35
C LYS A 50 5.27 30.40 14.32
N TYR A 51 4.00 29.97 14.34
CA TYR A 51 2.99 30.33 13.35
C TYR A 51 1.93 31.29 13.89
N THR A 52 1.70 31.32 15.20
CA THR A 52 0.71 32.19 15.83
C THR A 52 1.00 32.42 17.31
N ASP A 53 0.66 33.60 17.81
CA ASP A 53 0.64 33.90 19.24
C ASP A 53 -0.67 33.44 19.92
N LYS A 54 -1.70 33.08 19.13
CA LYS A 54 -3.01 32.64 19.62
C LYS A 54 -3.03 31.14 19.95
N VAL A 55 -2.18 30.77 20.91
CA VAL A 55 -2.10 29.41 21.46
C VAL A 55 -2.74 29.39 22.86
N TYR A 56 -3.79 28.59 23.03
CA TYR A 56 -4.56 28.48 24.27
C TYR A 56 -4.52 27.06 24.83
N SER A 57 -4.65 26.92 26.15
CA SER A 57 -4.80 25.62 26.81
C SER A 57 -6.26 25.33 27.13
N PHE A 58 -6.71 24.10 26.89
CA PHE A 58 -8.02 23.60 27.27
C PHE A 58 -7.89 22.28 28.06
N PHE A 59 -8.50 22.22 29.23
CA PHE A 59 -8.48 21.00 30.04
C PHE A 59 -9.31 19.89 29.39
N TRP A 60 -8.66 18.79 28.99
CA TRP A 60 -9.32 17.67 28.35
C TRP A 60 -10.37 17.02 29.26
N ARG A 61 -11.65 17.10 28.86
CA ARG A 61 -12.80 16.60 29.63
C ARG A 61 -13.58 15.49 28.91
N GLU A 62 -12.89 14.72 28.06
CA GLU A 62 -13.50 13.64 27.24
C GLU A 62 -14.57 14.12 26.25
N ASP A 63 -14.40 15.32 25.70
CA ASP A 63 -15.37 15.95 24.81
C ASP A 63 -14.62 16.76 23.73
N PHE A 64 -14.60 16.23 22.50
CA PHE A 64 -14.00 16.90 21.35
C PHE A 64 -14.74 18.18 20.95
N SER A 65 -16.09 18.17 20.99
CA SER A 65 -16.89 19.36 20.69
C SER A 65 -16.57 20.51 21.63
N ALA A 66 -16.37 20.24 22.91
CA ALA A 66 -16.02 21.27 23.88
C ALA A 66 -14.71 21.99 23.53
N ALA A 67 -13.66 21.24 23.19
CA ALA A 67 -12.38 21.81 22.82
C ALA A 67 -12.47 22.59 21.49
N ARG A 68 -13.20 22.07 20.49
CA ARG A 68 -13.39 22.79 19.22
C ARG A 68 -14.21 24.05 19.37
N ASN A 69 -15.30 24.02 20.14
CA ASN A 69 -16.11 25.22 20.39
C ASN A 69 -15.29 26.28 21.14
N PHE A 70 -14.43 25.89 22.08
CA PHE A 70 -13.49 26.82 22.72
C PHE A 70 -12.51 27.43 21.70
N ALA A 71 -12.01 26.67 20.73
CA ALA A 71 -11.19 27.21 19.64
C ALA A 71 -11.96 28.23 18.80
N VAL A 72 -13.21 27.92 18.45
CA VAL A 72 -14.10 28.84 17.71
C VAL A 72 -14.39 30.12 18.49
N GLU A 73 -14.54 30.05 19.81
CA GLU A 73 -14.74 31.24 20.67
C GLU A 73 -13.53 32.18 20.72
N LYS A 74 -12.33 31.69 20.36
CA LYS A 74 -11.11 32.50 20.28
C LYS A 74 -10.84 33.06 18.88
N ALA A 75 -11.63 32.67 17.90
CA ALA A 75 -11.50 33.10 16.52
C ALA A 75 -12.16 34.46 16.29
N SER A 76 -11.48 35.34 15.55
CA SER A 76 -12.01 36.65 15.14
C SER A 76 -12.36 36.76 13.66
N GLY A 77 -12.02 35.76 12.84
CA GLY A 77 -12.33 35.78 11.41
C GLY A 77 -13.83 35.66 11.13
N ASP A 78 -14.25 36.17 9.97
CA ASP A 78 -15.63 36.09 9.47
C ASP A 78 -16.06 34.64 9.16
N TRP A 79 -15.08 33.81 8.82
CA TRP A 79 -15.23 32.37 8.60
C TRP A 79 -14.32 31.57 9.52
N ILE A 80 -14.81 30.39 9.90
CA ILE A 80 -14.04 29.35 10.56
C ILE A 80 -13.74 28.24 9.56
N PHE A 81 -12.46 27.95 9.41
CA PHE A 81 -11.95 26.71 8.83
C PHE A 81 -11.36 25.86 9.95
N TYR A 82 -11.56 24.54 9.93
CA TYR A 82 -10.94 23.66 10.93
C TYR A 82 -10.29 22.43 10.29
N LEU A 83 -9.10 22.10 10.79
CA LEU A 83 -8.34 20.91 10.43
C LEU A 83 -7.92 20.16 11.69
N ASP A 84 -7.75 18.86 11.54
CA ASP A 84 -6.98 18.07 12.48
C ASP A 84 -5.48 18.20 12.15
N ALA A 85 -4.62 18.06 13.16
CA ALA A 85 -3.18 18.25 12.94
C ALA A 85 -2.54 17.18 12.06
N ASP A 86 -3.21 16.04 11.86
CA ASP A 86 -2.87 14.99 10.88
C ASP A 86 -3.50 15.21 9.50
N GLU A 87 -4.08 16.39 9.22
CA GLU A 87 -4.64 16.78 7.92
C GLU A 87 -3.83 17.91 7.26
N GLU A 88 -3.84 17.98 5.92
CA GLU A 88 -3.20 19.05 5.15
C GLU A 88 -3.99 19.39 3.88
N LEU A 89 -3.96 20.65 3.44
CA LEU A 89 -4.53 21.05 2.15
C LEU A 89 -3.65 20.56 0.99
N VAL A 90 -4.27 19.99 -0.03
CA VAL A 90 -3.59 19.62 -1.27
C VAL A 90 -3.23 20.90 -2.03
N PRO A 91 -1.94 21.15 -2.31
CA PRO A 91 -1.52 22.35 -3.02
C PRO A 91 -2.22 22.50 -4.38
N GLY A 92 -2.77 23.69 -4.66
CA GLY A 92 -3.42 24.01 -5.93
C GLY A 92 -4.80 23.37 -6.15
N SER A 93 -5.37 22.71 -5.14
CA SER A 93 -6.68 22.03 -5.26
C SER A 93 -7.89 22.94 -5.07
N GLY A 94 -7.70 24.23 -4.81
CA GLY A 94 -8.74 25.22 -4.59
C GLY A 94 -8.24 26.37 -3.73
N ASP A 95 -9.11 27.34 -3.47
CA ASP A 95 -8.80 28.51 -2.63
C ASP A 95 -9.95 28.81 -1.65
N LEU A 96 -9.67 28.74 -0.34
CA LEU A 96 -10.64 29.05 0.71
C LEU A 96 -11.13 30.50 0.63
N LYS A 97 -10.26 31.44 0.25
CA LYS A 97 -10.61 32.86 0.16
C LYS A 97 -11.58 33.12 -1.00
N CYS A 98 -11.41 32.40 -2.10
CA CYS A 98 -12.36 32.41 -3.21
C CYS A 98 -13.74 31.90 -2.79
N LEU A 99 -13.80 30.83 -1.98
CA LEU A 99 -15.08 30.33 -1.45
C LEU A 99 -15.76 31.37 -0.55
N ALA A 100 -15.01 31.95 0.39
CA ALA A 100 -15.52 32.96 1.32
C ALA A 100 -16.06 34.20 0.59
N ALA A 101 -15.44 34.60 -0.52
CA ALA A 101 -15.80 35.81 -1.26
C ALA A 101 -17.00 35.66 -2.25
N ARG A 102 -17.69 34.51 -2.31
CA ARG A 102 -18.77 34.28 -3.28
C ARG A 102 -20.03 35.07 -2.96
N ASP A 103 -20.58 35.76 -3.97
CA ASP A 103 -21.82 36.55 -3.90
C ASP A 103 -23.11 35.71 -3.68
N LEU A 104 -23.00 34.37 -3.74
CA LEU A 104 -24.14 33.44 -3.68
C LEU A 104 -24.61 33.11 -2.24
N CYS A 105 -24.02 33.73 -1.22
CA CYS A 105 -24.41 33.66 0.20
C CYS A 105 -24.53 32.25 0.85
N PRO A 106 -23.71 31.22 0.52
CA PRO A 106 -23.65 30.05 1.40
C PRO A 106 -23.08 30.46 2.77
N GLU A 107 -23.58 29.82 3.83
CA GLU A 107 -23.09 30.03 5.20
C GLU A 107 -22.08 28.94 5.62
N ALA A 108 -21.99 27.83 4.88
CA ALA A 108 -21.01 26.77 5.11
C ALA A 108 -20.71 25.96 3.85
N TYR A 109 -19.54 25.31 3.85
CA TYR A 109 -19.06 24.44 2.79
C TYR A 109 -18.66 23.06 3.30
N LEU A 110 -19.16 22.05 2.59
CA LEU A 110 -18.64 20.69 2.61
C LEU A 110 -17.40 20.63 1.70
N LEU A 111 -16.25 20.25 2.25
CA LEU A 111 -15.00 20.09 1.50
C LEU A 111 -14.61 18.61 1.37
N PRO A 112 -13.97 18.21 0.26
CA PRO A 112 -13.53 16.85 0.04
C PRO A 112 -12.33 16.51 0.90
N ILE A 113 -12.39 15.34 1.55
CA ILE A 113 -11.30 14.75 2.32
C ILE A 113 -10.90 13.43 1.68
N ASN A 114 -9.62 13.27 1.35
CA ASN A 114 -9.02 11.99 1.01
C ASN A 114 -8.45 11.34 2.27
N ASN A 115 -9.00 10.19 2.64
CA ASN A 115 -8.52 9.37 3.75
C ASN A 115 -7.77 8.13 3.22
N PRO A 116 -6.44 8.05 3.33
CA PRO A 116 -5.64 6.98 2.73
C PRO A 116 -5.97 5.59 3.26
N ILE A 117 -6.22 4.66 2.33
CA ILE A 117 -6.36 3.22 2.56
C ILE A 117 -4.98 2.57 2.48
N ASP A 118 -4.20 2.86 1.44
CA ASP A 118 -2.85 2.33 1.23
C ASP A 118 -1.89 3.43 0.74
N GLY A 119 -0.75 3.59 1.43
CA GLY A 119 0.23 4.63 1.13
C GLY A 119 1.18 4.28 -0.01
N VAL A 120 1.27 3.00 -0.38
CA VAL A 120 2.11 2.48 -1.46
C VAL A 120 1.36 2.60 -2.79
N THR A 121 0.15 2.08 -2.87
CA THR A 121 -0.66 2.08 -4.10
C THR A 121 -1.41 3.39 -4.31
N GLY A 122 -1.52 4.24 -3.29
CA GLY A 122 -2.19 5.54 -3.38
C GLY A 122 -3.73 5.45 -3.33
N GLU A 123 -4.25 4.36 -2.77
CA GLU A 123 -5.69 4.20 -2.53
C GLU A 123 -6.12 5.05 -1.32
N TYR A 124 -7.28 5.68 -1.44
CA TYR A 124 -7.93 6.51 -0.44
C TYR A 124 -9.46 6.44 -0.58
N ASN A 125 -10.13 6.73 0.52
CA ASN A 125 -11.56 6.99 0.53
C ASN A 125 -11.80 8.49 0.52
N ARG A 126 -12.51 9.00 -0.49
CA ARG A 126 -12.97 10.39 -0.57
C ARG A 126 -14.37 10.52 0.02
N PHE A 127 -14.57 11.51 0.87
CA PHE A 127 -15.89 11.90 1.35
C PHE A 127 -15.90 13.39 1.69
N PHE A 128 -17.09 13.96 1.85
CA PHE A 128 -17.27 15.39 2.07
C PHE A 128 -17.68 15.68 3.51
N VAL A 129 -17.04 16.66 4.13
CA VAL A 129 -17.29 17.06 5.53
C VAL A 129 -17.38 18.57 5.61
N LEU A 130 -18.27 19.07 6.47
CA LEU A 130 -18.43 20.51 6.70
C LEU A 130 -17.17 21.00 7.38
N ARG A 131 -16.38 21.82 6.67
CA ARG A 131 -15.03 22.24 7.11
C ARG A 131 -14.86 23.74 7.16
N LEU A 132 -15.64 24.49 6.39
CA LEU A 132 -15.62 25.96 6.33
C LEU A 132 -17.03 26.48 6.64
N PHE A 133 -17.20 27.41 7.57
CA PHE A 133 -18.50 27.97 7.94
C PHE A 133 -18.41 29.38 8.52
N LYS A 134 -19.49 30.16 8.41
CA LYS A 134 -19.57 31.52 8.94
C LYS A 134 -19.42 31.55 10.46
N ASN A 135 -18.60 32.47 10.95
CA ASN A 135 -18.42 32.73 12.37
C ASN A 135 -19.56 33.63 12.93
N ASN A 136 -20.81 33.18 12.81
CA ASN A 136 -22.00 33.95 13.21
C ASN A 136 -22.66 33.42 14.50
N GLY A 137 -21.97 32.53 15.24
CA GLY A 137 -22.46 31.91 16.47
C GLY A 137 -23.46 30.77 16.28
N ARG A 138 -24.02 30.57 15.07
CA ARG A 138 -25.03 29.53 14.80
C ARG A 138 -24.42 28.15 14.54
N TYR A 139 -23.22 28.10 13.98
CA TYR A 139 -22.47 26.88 13.68
C TYR A 139 -21.59 26.49 14.87
N ARG A 140 -21.91 25.37 15.51
CA ARG A 140 -21.22 24.85 16.70
C ARG A 140 -21.11 23.33 16.66
N PHE A 141 -20.02 22.80 17.18
CA PHE A 141 -19.77 21.36 17.25
C PHE A 141 -20.69 20.70 18.29
N LYS A 142 -21.26 19.55 17.93
CA LYS A 142 -22.05 18.69 18.81
C LYS A 142 -21.57 17.24 18.75
N GLY A 143 -21.58 16.57 19.90
CA GLY A 143 -21.14 15.18 20.09
C GLY A 143 -19.76 15.10 20.76
N ILE A 144 -19.60 14.21 21.74
CA ILE A 144 -18.34 14.12 22.49
C ILE A 144 -17.20 13.48 21.68
N ILE A 145 -17.52 12.76 20.60
CA ILE A 145 -16.63 12.09 19.65
C ILE A 145 -17.31 12.03 18.28
N HIS A 146 -16.53 12.08 17.19
CA HIS A 146 -17.05 12.21 15.82
C HIS A 146 -18.03 13.39 15.69
N GLU A 147 -17.68 14.47 16.38
CA GLU A 147 -18.43 15.70 16.47
C GLU A 147 -18.74 16.26 15.08
N GLN A 148 -19.96 16.78 14.95
CA GLN A 148 -20.44 17.41 13.73
C GLN A 148 -20.74 18.87 14.00
N VAL A 149 -20.48 19.73 13.03
CA VAL A 149 -20.96 21.12 13.08
C VAL A 149 -22.48 21.08 12.87
N ALA A 150 -23.22 21.52 13.89
CA ALA A 150 -24.67 21.60 13.81
C ALA A 150 -25.07 22.65 12.77
N VAL A 151 -25.84 22.23 11.76
CA VAL A 151 -26.40 23.10 10.74
C VAL A 151 -27.74 23.64 11.24
N PRO A 152 -27.96 24.98 11.24
CA PRO A 152 -29.25 25.57 11.59
C PRO A 152 -30.33 25.22 10.56
N GLU A 153 -31.62 25.23 10.94
CA GLU A 153 -32.74 24.89 10.04
C GLU A 153 -32.75 25.67 8.72
N ASN A 154 -32.37 26.96 8.76
CA ASN A 154 -32.28 27.84 7.58
C ASN A 154 -30.83 28.05 7.11
N GLY A 155 -29.89 27.18 7.48
CA GLY A 155 -28.49 27.30 7.07
C GLY A 155 -28.28 26.85 5.63
N VAL A 156 -27.66 27.69 4.80
CA VAL A 156 -27.30 27.34 3.42
C VAL A 156 -25.93 26.67 3.41
N VAL A 157 -25.89 25.39 3.06
CA VAL A 157 -24.64 24.59 2.96
C VAL A 157 -24.41 24.20 1.50
N GLU A 158 -23.23 24.49 0.99
CA GLU A 158 -22.83 24.14 -0.38
C GLU A 158 -21.72 23.08 -0.38
N ILE A 159 -21.65 22.28 -1.44
CA ILE A 159 -20.54 21.35 -1.68
C ILE A 159 -19.55 22.05 -2.59
N ALA A 160 -18.29 22.13 -2.17
CA ALA A 160 -17.22 22.68 -3.01
C ALA A 160 -16.33 21.56 -3.58
N GLU A 161 -15.91 21.68 -4.83
CA GLU A 161 -14.98 20.71 -5.44
C GLU A 161 -13.57 20.76 -4.83
N GLY A 162 -13.23 21.88 -4.18
CA GLY A 162 -12.02 22.07 -3.41
C GLY A 162 -12.07 23.36 -2.58
N PRO A 163 -11.06 23.65 -1.73
CA PRO A 163 -9.82 22.90 -1.56
C PRO A 163 -10.00 21.46 -1.06
N VAL A 164 -9.09 20.58 -1.49
CA VAL A 164 -9.06 19.16 -1.08
C VAL A 164 -8.16 19.00 0.14
N ILE A 165 -8.63 18.24 1.12
CA ILE A 165 -7.91 17.90 2.35
C ILE A 165 -7.37 16.47 2.23
N ASN A 166 -6.10 16.24 2.57
CA ASN A 166 -5.52 14.92 2.73
C ASN A 166 -5.34 14.61 4.21
N HIS A 167 -5.82 13.44 4.66
CA HIS A 167 -5.50 12.92 5.98
C HIS A 167 -4.20 12.11 5.91
N ARG A 168 -3.35 12.19 6.95
CA ARG A 168 -2.15 11.38 7.07
C ARG A 168 -2.45 10.06 7.78
N LYS A 169 -1.97 8.95 7.21
CA LYS A 169 -2.18 7.63 7.80
C LYS A 169 -1.24 7.45 8.99
N LEU A 170 -1.81 7.37 10.20
CA LEU A 170 -1.03 7.08 11.41
C LEU A 170 -0.41 5.66 11.37
N PRO A 171 0.75 5.44 12.02
CA PRO A 171 1.32 4.10 12.21
C PRO A 171 0.31 3.15 12.88
N ALA A 172 0.36 1.85 12.55
CA ALA A 172 -0.63 0.87 12.98
C ALA A 172 -0.83 0.83 14.52
N GLY A 173 0.27 0.87 15.30
CA GLY A 173 0.19 0.88 16.76
C GLY A 173 -0.54 2.10 17.33
N ASN A 174 -0.31 3.29 16.76
CA ASN A 174 -0.99 4.53 17.17
C ASN A 174 -2.46 4.51 16.77
N ARG A 175 -2.79 3.98 15.58
CA ARG A 175 -4.18 3.79 15.15
C ARG A 175 -4.98 2.94 16.12
N ASN A 176 -4.44 1.80 16.57
CA ASN A 176 -5.15 0.92 17.50
C ASN A 176 -5.41 1.59 18.86
N ARG A 177 -4.46 2.37 19.39
CA ARG A 177 -4.65 3.17 20.61
C ARG A 177 -5.71 4.25 20.43
N LYS A 178 -5.67 5.01 19.31
CA LYS A 178 -6.67 6.03 18.94
C LYS A 178 -8.07 5.39 18.89
N ARG A 179 -8.22 4.23 18.25
CA ARG A 179 -9.48 3.48 18.15
C ARG A 179 -9.99 2.96 19.49
N GLY A 180 -9.13 2.46 20.37
CA GLY A 180 -9.53 2.04 21.72
C GLY A 180 -10.14 3.18 22.54
N ARG A 181 -9.53 4.37 22.51
CA ARG A 181 -10.07 5.59 23.11
C ARG A 181 -11.40 6.00 22.48
N ASN A 182 -11.46 6.05 21.14
CA ASN A 182 -12.67 6.45 20.41
C ASN A 182 -13.85 5.51 20.73
N LEU A 183 -13.61 4.20 20.76
CA LEU A 183 -14.62 3.20 21.11
C LEU A 183 -15.17 3.41 22.52
N SER A 184 -14.31 3.72 23.50
CA SER A 184 -14.75 4.03 24.86
C SER A 184 -15.67 5.25 24.91
N LEU A 185 -15.33 6.33 24.19
CA LEU A 185 -16.17 7.52 24.08
C LEU A 185 -17.48 7.25 23.34
N LEU A 186 -17.45 6.45 22.27
CA LEU A 186 -18.64 6.07 21.52
C LEU A 186 -19.60 5.23 22.36
N ILE A 187 -19.10 4.28 23.16
CA ILE A 187 -19.92 3.49 24.09
C ILE A 187 -20.57 4.41 25.13
N LYS A 188 -19.80 5.35 25.70
CA LYS A 188 -20.31 6.35 26.65
C LYS A 188 -21.41 7.22 26.01
N ALA A 189 -21.18 7.74 24.81
CA ALA A 189 -22.14 8.54 24.05
C ALA A 189 -23.40 7.74 23.72
N SER A 190 -23.25 6.50 23.25
CA SER A 190 -24.37 5.62 22.89
C SER A 190 -25.17 5.18 24.10
N SER A 191 -24.56 5.05 25.28
CA SER A 191 -25.29 4.77 26.53
C SER A 191 -26.17 5.96 26.94
N ALA A 192 -25.74 7.19 26.66
CA ALA A 192 -26.51 8.40 26.95
C ALA A 192 -27.61 8.68 25.90
N ASP A 193 -27.36 8.33 24.63
CA ASP A 193 -28.34 8.47 23.53
C ASP A 193 -28.38 7.19 22.67
N PRO A 194 -29.08 6.12 23.12
CA PRO A 194 -29.07 4.83 22.43
C PRO A 194 -29.74 4.86 21.05
N ARG A 195 -30.63 5.82 20.81
CA ARG A 195 -31.39 5.96 19.56
C ARG A 195 -30.64 6.77 18.50
N ASN A 196 -29.46 7.29 18.81
CA ASN A 196 -28.65 8.04 17.88
C ASN A 196 -28.12 7.17 16.73
N ARG A 197 -28.77 7.27 15.57
CA ARG A 197 -28.39 6.53 14.35
C ARG A 197 -26.96 6.79 13.87
N PHE A 198 -26.38 7.96 14.13
CA PHE A 198 -25.00 8.27 13.75
C PHE A 198 -23.99 7.56 14.67
N LEU A 199 -24.29 7.44 15.98
CA LEU A 199 -23.45 6.67 16.90
C LEU A 199 -23.44 5.18 16.56
N GLN A 200 -24.58 4.63 16.11
CA GLN A 200 -24.64 3.25 15.61
C GLN A 200 -23.71 3.05 14.41
N TYR A 201 -23.71 3.99 13.46
CA TYR A 201 -22.79 3.97 12.32
C TYR A 201 -21.33 3.95 12.77
N TYR A 202 -20.92 4.90 13.63
CA TYR A 202 -19.53 4.99 14.08
C TYR A 202 -19.09 3.78 14.91
N LEU A 203 -19.95 3.24 15.77
CA LEU A 203 -19.65 2.00 16.51
C LEU A 203 -19.41 0.82 15.57
N GLY A 204 -20.25 0.68 14.54
CA GLY A 204 -20.09 -0.36 13.52
C GLY A 204 -18.78 -0.23 12.77
N VAL A 205 -18.45 0.97 12.31
CA VAL A 205 -17.18 1.24 11.61
C VAL A 205 -15.98 0.97 12.53
N GLU A 206 -15.97 1.44 13.77
CA GLU A 206 -14.84 1.20 14.69
C GLU A 206 -14.63 -0.30 14.99
N TRP A 207 -15.69 -1.08 15.19
CA TRP A 207 -15.57 -2.53 15.36
C TRP A 207 -15.02 -3.23 14.11
N LEU A 208 -15.53 -2.86 12.92
CA LEU A 208 -15.07 -3.43 11.66
C LEU A 208 -13.60 -3.12 11.44
N MET A 209 -13.21 -1.88 11.70
CA MET A 209 -11.85 -1.38 11.60
C MET A 209 -10.90 -2.08 12.59
N LEU A 210 -11.37 -2.51 13.76
CA LEU A 210 -10.64 -3.34 14.72
C LEU A 210 -10.56 -4.83 14.32
N GLY A 211 -11.04 -5.21 13.13
CA GLY A 211 -11.05 -6.58 12.63
C GLY A 211 -12.05 -7.47 13.36
N LYS A 212 -13.18 -6.91 13.83
CA LYS A 212 -14.23 -7.63 14.56
C LYS A 212 -15.58 -7.49 13.85
N PRO A 213 -15.73 -8.06 12.65
CA PRO A 213 -16.94 -7.89 11.84
C PRO A 213 -18.19 -8.45 12.52
N GLU A 214 -18.08 -9.49 13.35
CA GLU A 214 -19.20 -10.07 14.10
C GLU A 214 -19.83 -9.06 15.05
N ARG A 215 -18.99 -8.21 15.66
CA ARG A 215 -19.45 -7.12 16.54
C ARG A 215 -19.99 -5.96 15.73
N ALA A 216 -19.38 -5.64 14.60
CA ALA A 216 -19.75 -4.52 13.75
C ALA A 216 -21.14 -4.67 13.11
N LEU A 217 -21.49 -5.90 12.73
CA LEU A 217 -22.64 -6.19 11.89
C LEU A 217 -23.94 -5.59 12.42
N GLN A 218 -24.28 -5.84 13.69
CA GLN A 218 -25.54 -5.36 14.27
C GLN A 218 -25.63 -3.83 14.24
N PHE A 219 -24.54 -3.14 14.56
CA PHE A 219 -24.45 -1.68 14.54
C PHE A 219 -24.64 -1.13 13.13
N LEU A 220 -23.96 -1.71 12.13
CA LEU A 220 -24.07 -1.29 10.73
C LEU A 220 -25.45 -1.57 10.14
N GLN A 221 -26.08 -2.71 10.48
CA GLN A 221 -27.44 -3.02 10.07
C GLN A 221 -28.45 -2.02 10.66
N GLN A 222 -28.32 -1.70 11.94
CA GLN A 222 -29.19 -0.69 12.59
C GLN A 222 -28.98 0.71 12.00
N ALA A 223 -27.72 1.09 11.78
CA ALA A 223 -27.40 2.38 11.14
C ALA A 223 -28.03 2.47 9.74
N TYR A 224 -27.84 1.47 8.89
CA TYR A 224 -28.39 1.46 7.54
C TYR A 224 -29.93 1.44 7.53
N ARG A 225 -30.58 0.75 8.48
CA ARG A 225 -32.05 0.76 8.59
C ARG A 225 -32.61 2.11 9.04
N ASN A 226 -31.92 2.81 9.93
CA ASN A 226 -32.44 4.01 10.60
C ASN A 226 -32.00 5.35 9.98
N LEU A 227 -30.93 5.36 9.18
CA LEU A 227 -30.53 6.53 8.39
C LEU A 227 -31.47 6.69 7.20
N THR A 228 -31.89 7.91 6.86
CA THR A 228 -32.75 8.17 5.68
C THR A 228 -31.92 8.76 4.54
N ASP A 229 -32.53 9.02 3.38
CA ASP A 229 -31.82 9.65 2.25
C ASP A 229 -31.42 11.10 2.54
N GLU A 230 -32.09 11.76 3.48
CA GLU A 230 -31.65 13.05 4.06
C GLU A 230 -30.28 12.95 4.75
N ASN A 231 -29.81 11.73 5.03
CA ASN A 231 -28.51 11.47 5.65
C ASN A 231 -27.58 10.73 4.70
N LEU A 232 -27.65 10.99 3.39
CA LEU A 232 -26.88 10.25 2.38
C LEU A 232 -25.38 10.20 2.67
N LEU A 233 -24.80 11.30 3.19
CA LEU A 233 -23.40 11.38 3.65
C LEU A 233 -23.02 10.34 4.72
N PHE A 234 -23.99 9.76 5.41
CA PHE A 234 -23.80 8.68 6.38
C PHE A 234 -24.39 7.35 5.90
N ARG A 235 -25.54 7.39 5.22
CA ARG A 235 -26.25 6.20 4.73
C ARG A 235 -25.47 5.48 3.64
N GLY A 236 -24.87 6.22 2.69
CA GLY A 236 -24.03 5.66 1.63
C GLY A 236 -22.79 4.92 2.18
N PRO A 237 -21.99 5.55 3.08
CA PRO A 237 -20.92 4.84 3.77
C PRO A 237 -21.40 3.68 4.64
N ALA A 238 -22.53 3.81 5.33
CA ALA A 238 -23.08 2.73 6.16
C ALA A 238 -23.43 1.50 5.32
N LEU A 239 -24.05 1.68 4.16
CA LEU A 239 -24.31 0.63 3.18
C LEU A 239 -23.00 -0.04 2.73
N ARG A 240 -22.01 0.76 2.32
CA ARG A 240 -20.72 0.26 1.86
C ARG A 240 -20.01 -0.56 2.93
N TYR A 241 -19.93 -0.06 4.16
CA TYR A 241 -19.32 -0.79 5.26
C TYR A 241 -20.12 -2.02 5.69
N LEU A 242 -21.45 -2.01 5.56
CA LEU A 242 -22.27 -3.19 5.79
C LEU A 242 -21.98 -4.28 4.76
N ILE A 243 -21.84 -3.94 3.47
CA ILE A 243 -21.45 -4.87 2.41
C ILE A 243 -20.06 -5.46 2.71
N ILE A 244 -19.07 -4.63 3.05
CA ILE A 244 -17.72 -5.08 3.43
C ILE A 244 -17.77 -6.00 4.67
N CYS A 245 -18.59 -5.65 5.66
CA CYS A 245 -18.77 -6.46 6.87
C CYS A 245 -19.37 -7.83 6.58
N LEU A 246 -20.39 -7.90 5.71
CA LEU A 246 -21.00 -9.17 5.30
C LEU A 246 -20.01 -10.01 4.49
N ASN A 247 -19.21 -9.38 3.61
CA ASN A 247 -18.16 -10.08 2.89
C ASN A 247 -17.13 -10.70 3.84
N ALA A 248 -16.64 -9.94 4.82
CA ALA A 248 -15.71 -10.41 5.83
C ALA A 248 -16.26 -11.58 6.69
N LEU A 249 -17.58 -11.73 6.77
CA LEU A 249 -18.26 -12.84 7.46
C LEU A 249 -18.59 -14.03 6.53
N GLY A 250 -18.22 -13.96 5.24
CA GLY A 250 -18.58 -14.97 4.24
C GLY A 250 -20.07 -14.99 3.86
N ARG A 251 -20.83 -13.96 4.22
CA ARG A 251 -22.29 -13.85 3.97
C ARG A 251 -22.55 -13.24 2.60
N LEU A 252 -21.99 -13.87 1.56
CA LEU A 252 -21.93 -13.32 0.20
C LEU A 252 -23.32 -13.04 -0.39
N ASP A 253 -24.28 -13.96 -0.21
CA ASP A 253 -25.63 -13.80 -0.78
C ASP A 253 -26.36 -12.58 -0.21
N GLU A 254 -26.21 -12.32 1.10
CA GLU A 254 -26.80 -11.13 1.73
C GLU A 254 -26.13 -9.84 1.26
N ALA A 255 -24.81 -9.86 1.08
CA ALA A 255 -24.08 -8.72 0.54
C ALA A 255 -24.50 -8.42 -0.91
N ILE A 256 -24.68 -9.45 -1.74
CA ILE A 256 -25.15 -9.32 -3.13
C ILE A 256 -26.59 -8.78 -3.16
N CYS A 257 -27.49 -9.28 -2.31
CA CYS A 257 -28.85 -8.76 -2.20
C CYS A 257 -28.85 -7.25 -1.86
N LEU A 258 -27.99 -6.81 -0.93
CA LEU A 258 -27.86 -5.38 -0.63
C LEU A 258 -27.36 -4.57 -1.82
N CYS A 259 -26.41 -5.09 -2.60
CA CYS A 259 -25.96 -4.43 -3.82
C CYS A 259 -27.08 -4.30 -4.85
N LEU A 260 -27.88 -5.35 -5.05
CA LEU A 260 -29.03 -5.36 -5.96
C LEU A 260 -30.13 -4.37 -5.53
N GLU A 261 -30.43 -4.31 -4.23
CA GLU A 261 -31.36 -3.31 -3.68
C GLU A 261 -30.81 -1.89 -3.84
N ALA A 262 -29.51 -1.71 -3.65
CA ALA A 262 -28.86 -0.42 -3.76
C ALA A 262 -28.78 0.07 -5.21
N ASP A 263 -28.59 -0.81 -6.19
CA ASP A 263 -28.61 -0.46 -7.63
C ASP A 263 -29.92 0.23 -8.03
N LEU A 264 -31.06 -0.31 -7.57
CA LEU A 264 -32.38 0.28 -7.82
C LEU A 264 -32.55 1.68 -7.22
N LYS A 265 -31.84 1.97 -6.12
CA LYS A 265 -32.01 3.20 -5.33
C LYS A 265 -30.94 4.26 -5.59
N TYR A 266 -29.72 3.83 -5.87
CA TYR A 266 -28.51 4.64 -5.99
C TYR A 266 -27.72 4.25 -7.26
N PRO A 267 -28.31 4.36 -8.46
CA PRO A 267 -27.70 3.88 -9.70
C PRO A 267 -26.42 4.64 -10.12
N GLU A 268 -26.12 5.76 -9.46
CA GLU A 268 -24.92 6.57 -9.68
C GLU A 268 -23.83 6.31 -8.63
N TYR A 269 -24.05 5.37 -7.69
CA TYR A 269 -23.08 5.08 -6.64
C TYR A 269 -22.08 4.01 -7.07
N THR A 270 -20.98 4.42 -7.69
CA THR A 270 -19.97 3.52 -8.27
C THR A 270 -19.45 2.42 -7.34
N ASP A 271 -19.20 2.72 -6.06
CA ASP A 271 -18.64 1.76 -5.12
C ASP A 271 -19.54 0.53 -4.88
N ILE A 272 -20.88 0.64 -5.03
CA ILE A 272 -21.76 -0.54 -4.90
C ILE A 272 -21.58 -1.50 -6.07
N TYR A 273 -21.30 -0.98 -7.27
CA TYR A 273 -21.05 -1.80 -8.45
C TYR A 273 -19.70 -2.49 -8.37
N TYR A 274 -18.68 -1.76 -7.94
CA TYR A 274 -17.36 -2.34 -7.68
C TYR A 274 -17.46 -3.46 -6.64
N LEU A 275 -18.05 -3.20 -5.47
CA LEU A 275 -18.20 -4.21 -4.42
C LEU A 275 -19.05 -5.41 -4.86
N GLY A 276 -20.16 -5.19 -5.57
CA GLY A 276 -20.95 -6.28 -6.14
C GLY A 276 -20.15 -7.12 -7.13
N GLY A 277 -19.31 -6.48 -7.95
CA GLY A 277 -18.35 -7.15 -8.82
C GLY A 277 -17.39 -8.08 -8.07
N ILE A 278 -16.79 -7.60 -6.97
CA ILE A 278 -15.92 -8.41 -6.11
C ILE A 278 -16.68 -9.60 -5.52
N LEU A 279 -17.91 -9.39 -5.04
CA LEU A 279 -18.71 -10.48 -4.47
C LEU A 279 -19.04 -11.58 -5.50
N PHE A 280 -19.36 -11.20 -6.73
CA PHE A 280 -19.56 -12.18 -7.81
C PHE A 280 -18.26 -12.88 -8.22
N GLU A 281 -17.14 -12.17 -8.21
CA GLU A 281 -15.81 -12.75 -8.45
C GLU A 281 -15.47 -13.79 -7.37
N GLU A 282 -15.72 -13.50 -6.08
CA GLU A 282 -15.53 -14.45 -4.97
C GLU A 282 -16.42 -15.69 -5.11
N LYS A 283 -17.63 -15.53 -5.65
CA LYS A 283 -18.52 -16.65 -6.01
C LYS A 283 -18.13 -17.38 -7.30
N GLN A 284 -17.08 -16.94 -7.99
CA GLN A 284 -16.64 -17.46 -9.29
C GLN A 284 -17.68 -17.28 -10.41
N GLU A 285 -18.62 -16.35 -10.23
CA GLU A 285 -19.65 -15.97 -11.21
C GLU A 285 -19.10 -14.88 -12.13
N TYR A 286 -17.99 -15.18 -12.82
CA TYR A 286 -17.17 -14.19 -13.54
C TYR A 286 -17.94 -13.36 -14.58
N GLN A 287 -18.95 -13.95 -15.24
CA GLN A 287 -19.77 -13.20 -16.20
C GLN A 287 -20.63 -12.11 -15.53
N LEU A 288 -21.12 -12.37 -14.32
CA LEU A 288 -21.85 -11.37 -13.53
C LEU A 288 -20.89 -10.34 -12.97
N ALA A 289 -19.73 -10.77 -12.47
CA ALA A 289 -18.68 -9.88 -11.99
C ALA A 289 -18.26 -8.86 -13.08
N ILE A 290 -18.05 -9.32 -14.32
CA ILE A 290 -17.72 -8.45 -15.47
C ILE A 290 -18.80 -7.40 -15.69
N LYS A 291 -20.09 -7.76 -15.63
CA LYS A 291 -21.20 -6.80 -15.82
C LYS A 291 -21.17 -5.72 -14.75
N TRP A 292 -21.00 -6.11 -13.49
CA TRP A 292 -20.98 -5.20 -12.35
C TRP A 292 -19.76 -4.28 -12.36
N LEU A 293 -18.56 -4.82 -12.60
CA LEU A 293 -17.33 -4.04 -12.70
C LEU A 293 -17.34 -3.10 -13.92
N SER A 294 -17.90 -3.54 -15.05
CA SER A 294 -18.07 -2.67 -16.22
C SER A 294 -19.04 -1.52 -15.94
N GLN A 295 -20.08 -1.77 -15.15
CA GLN A 295 -21.01 -0.73 -14.72
C GLN A 295 -20.30 0.26 -13.78
N ALA A 296 -19.44 -0.20 -12.87
CA ALA A 296 -18.63 0.68 -12.02
C ALA A 296 -17.76 1.64 -12.87
N VAL A 297 -17.07 1.11 -13.89
CA VAL A 297 -16.30 1.93 -14.84
C VAL A 297 -17.19 2.92 -15.59
N LYS A 298 -18.37 2.50 -16.03
CA LYS A 298 -19.32 3.34 -16.76
C LYS A 298 -19.89 4.48 -15.91
N CYS A 299 -20.13 4.24 -14.62
CA CYS A 299 -20.61 5.27 -13.68
C CYS A 299 -19.57 6.38 -13.45
N GLY A 300 -18.28 6.06 -13.49
CA GLY A 300 -17.22 7.02 -13.22
C GLY A 300 -17.16 7.45 -11.74
N THR A 301 -16.65 8.64 -11.45
CA THR A 301 -16.64 9.14 -10.06
C THR A 301 -18.07 9.45 -9.61
N PRO A 302 -18.55 8.90 -8.48
CA PRO A 302 -19.91 9.13 -8.01
C PRO A 302 -20.11 10.58 -7.55
N PRO A 303 -21.37 11.06 -7.48
CA PRO A 303 -21.68 12.39 -6.96
C PRO A 303 -21.10 12.64 -5.54
N PRO A 304 -20.73 13.88 -5.19
CA PRO A 304 -20.11 14.25 -3.90
C PRO A 304 -20.85 13.81 -2.62
N LEU A 305 -22.13 13.48 -2.72
CA LEU A 305 -22.93 13.00 -1.59
C LEU A 305 -22.57 11.57 -1.17
N TYR A 306 -21.86 10.82 -2.02
CA TYR A 306 -21.39 9.47 -1.72
C TYR A 306 -19.92 9.48 -1.28
N SER A 307 -19.58 8.64 -0.31
CA SER A 307 -18.17 8.29 -0.08
C SER A 307 -17.66 7.43 -1.22
N HIS A 308 -16.41 7.59 -1.63
CA HIS A 308 -15.88 6.96 -2.82
C HIS A 308 -14.46 6.45 -2.61
N GLN A 309 -14.23 5.17 -2.88
CA GLN A 309 -12.88 4.61 -3.00
C GLN A 309 -12.32 4.93 -4.38
N ASN A 310 -11.25 5.72 -4.45
CA ASN A 310 -10.62 5.98 -5.74
C ASN A 310 -10.13 4.67 -6.37
N GLY A 311 -10.37 4.50 -7.66
CA GLY A 311 -10.04 3.29 -8.38
C GLY A 311 -11.21 2.33 -8.55
N SER A 312 -12.29 2.44 -7.76
CA SER A 312 -13.49 1.60 -7.93
C SER A 312 -14.16 1.83 -9.29
N GLU A 313 -13.94 3.00 -9.87
CA GLU A 313 -14.36 3.46 -11.20
C GLU A 313 -13.27 3.29 -12.27
N SER A 314 -12.06 2.87 -11.88
CA SER A 314 -10.88 2.84 -12.75
C SER A 314 -9.95 1.67 -12.41
N PHE A 315 -8.74 1.92 -11.89
CA PHE A 315 -7.67 0.92 -11.81
C PHE A 315 -8.02 -0.32 -10.97
N LEU A 316 -8.82 -0.21 -9.91
CA LEU A 316 -9.27 -1.39 -9.15
C LEU A 316 -10.26 -2.19 -9.99
N ALA A 317 -11.26 -1.54 -10.59
CA ALA A 317 -12.21 -2.23 -11.46
C ALA A 317 -11.55 -2.86 -12.69
N PHE A 318 -10.59 -2.18 -13.32
CA PHE A 318 -9.82 -2.72 -14.44
C PHE A 318 -9.02 -3.96 -14.02
N TYR A 319 -8.41 -3.98 -12.84
CA TYR A 319 -7.70 -5.17 -12.38
C TYR A 319 -8.63 -6.38 -12.29
N HIS A 320 -9.78 -6.21 -11.64
CA HIS A 320 -10.76 -7.29 -11.47
C HIS A 320 -11.45 -7.68 -12.78
N LEU A 321 -11.68 -6.73 -13.70
CA LEU A 321 -12.12 -7.05 -15.07
C LEU A 321 -11.07 -7.90 -15.78
N GLY A 322 -9.79 -7.55 -15.67
CA GLY A 322 -8.69 -8.33 -16.21
C GLY A 322 -8.68 -9.75 -15.68
N TYR A 323 -8.81 -9.91 -14.36
CA TYR A 323 -8.88 -11.21 -13.70
C TYR A 323 -10.11 -12.03 -14.14
N CYS A 324 -11.30 -11.44 -14.14
CA CYS A 324 -12.50 -12.14 -14.58
C CYS A 324 -12.41 -12.58 -16.04
N HIS A 325 -11.87 -11.74 -16.93
CA HIS A 325 -11.63 -12.10 -18.33
C HIS A 325 -10.60 -13.22 -18.48
N GLU A 326 -9.55 -13.23 -17.65
CA GLU A 326 -8.57 -14.32 -17.58
C GLU A 326 -9.25 -15.64 -17.20
N MET A 327 -10.09 -15.63 -16.15
CA MET A 327 -10.78 -16.81 -15.64
C MET A 327 -11.79 -17.42 -16.63
N ILE A 328 -12.38 -16.63 -17.53
CA ILE A 328 -13.24 -17.13 -18.60
C ILE A 328 -12.48 -17.43 -19.91
N GLY A 329 -11.14 -17.39 -19.89
CA GLY A 329 -10.29 -17.73 -21.04
C GLY A 329 -10.11 -16.61 -22.08
N GLN A 330 -10.61 -15.41 -21.82
CA GLN A 330 -10.49 -14.24 -22.72
C GLN A 330 -9.19 -13.48 -22.48
N THR A 331 -8.08 -14.15 -22.76
CA THR A 331 -6.71 -13.67 -22.42
C THR A 331 -6.34 -12.31 -23.04
N ASP A 332 -6.78 -12.00 -24.26
CA ASP A 332 -6.46 -10.72 -24.91
C ASP A 332 -7.21 -9.55 -24.25
N ALA A 333 -8.48 -9.76 -23.85
CA ALA A 333 -9.24 -8.78 -23.07
C ALA A 333 -8.61 -8.59 -21.68
N ALA A 334 -8.21 -9.68 -21.03
CA ALA A 334 -7.54 -9.64 -19.73
C ALA A 334 -6.26 -8.77 -19.78
N CYS A 335 -5.38 -9.01 -20.76
CA CYS A 335 -4.18 -8.21 -20.95
C CYS A 335 -4.50 -6.72 -21.18
N GLY A 336 -5.55 -6.43 -21.96
CA GLY A 336 -6.02 -5.06 -22.18
C GLY A 336 -6.37 -4.33 -20.88
N TYR A 337 -7.14 -4.97 -20.00
CA TYR A 337 -7.53 -4.40 -18.72
C TYR A 337 -6.37 -4.29 -17.72
N TYR A 338 -5.44 -5.26 -17.69
CA TYR A 338 -4.22 -5.14 -16.89
C TYR A 338 -3.36 -3.95 -17.32
N LEU A 339 -3.22 -3.69 -18.63
CA LEU A 339 -2.53 -2.50 -19.13
C LEU A 339 -3.27 -1.20 -18.79
N GLN A 340 -4.61 -1.18 -18.88
CA GLN A 340 -5.40 -0.03 -18.44
C GLN A 340 -5.21 0.25 -16.95
N THR A 341 -5.13 -0.80 -16.12
CA THR A 341 -4.84 -0.68 -14.69
C THR A 341 -3.50 0.01 -14.45
N LEU A 342 -2.43 -0.47 -15.09
CA LEU A 342 -1.08 0.08 -14.94
C LEU A 342 -0.96 1.50 -15.48
N THR A 343 -1.74 1.84 -16.50
CA THR A 343 -1.79 3.20 -17.06
C THR A 343 -2.52 4.15 -16.11
N ALA A 344 -3.65 3.72 -15.54
CA ALA A 344 -4.45 4.52 -14.63
C ALA A 344 -3.76 4.73 -13.27
N ASN A 345 -3.08 3.70 -12.75
CA ASN A 345 -2.28 3.79 -11.54
C ASN A 345 -1.01 2.94 -11.61
N PRO A 346 0.13 3.52 -12.02
CA PRO A 346 1.40 2.78 -12.12
C PRO A 346 1.96 2.28 -10.78
N LYS A 347 1.46 2.77 -9.64
CA LYS A 347 1.84 2.27 -8.31
C LYS A 347 1.12 0.97 -7.95
N TYR A 348 0.02 0.65 -8.63
CA TYR A 348 -0.74 -0.58 -8.44
C TYR A 348 -0.11 -1.69 -9.31
N ILE A 349 1.01 -2.27 -8.86
CA ILE A 349 1.85 -3.19 -9.64
C ILE A 349 1.29 -4.62 -9.78
N TYR A 350 0.21 -4.98 -9.08
CA TYR A 350 -0.37 -6.32 -9.09
C TYR A 350 -0.70 -6.89 -10.49
N PRO A 351 -1.20 -6.11 -11.47
CA PRO A 351 -1.44 -6.61 -12.83
C PRO A 351 -0.18 -7.08 -13.56
N VAL A 352 1.02 -6.62 -13.15
CA VAL A 352 2.29 -7.03 -13.77
C VAL A 352 2.49 -8.54 -13.62
N TYR A 353 2.06 -9.13 -12.50
CA TYR A 353 2.19 -10.57 -12.24
C TYR A 353 1.35 -11.40 -13.23
N ASN A 354 0.05 -11.10 -13.34
CA ASN A 354 -0.85 -11.78 -14.27
C ASN A 354 -0.42 -11.56 -15.73
N LEU A 355 -0.15 -10.30 -16.10
CA LEU A 355 0.28 -9.96 -17.45
C LEU A 355 1.57 -10.69 -17.83
N PHE A 356 2.55 -10.72 -16.92
CA PHE A 356 3.81 -11.43 -17.14
C PHE A 356 3.58 -12.93 -17.38
N LEU A 357 2.77 -13.58 -16.53
CA LEU A 357 2.50 -15.01 -16.66
C LEU A 357 1.77 -15.33 -17.97
N ILE A 358 0.76 -14.55 -18.35
CA ILE A 358 0.01 -14.74 -19.60
C ILE A 358 0.95 -14.63 -20.80
N ILE A 359 1.72 -13.54 -20.89
CA ILE A 359 2.57 -13.29 -22.07
C ILE A 359 3.76 -14.27 -22.11
N LEU A 360 4.39 -14.55 -20.97
CA LEU A 360 5.45 -15.57 -20.89
C LEU A 360 4.93 -16.93 -21.34
N ALA A 361 3.72 -17.31 -20.91
CA ALA A 361 3.10 -18.57 -21.27
C ALA A 361 2.70 -18.66 -22.74
N LYS A 362 2.25 -17.55 -23.36
CA LYS A 362 1.76 -17.47 -24.74
C LYS A 362 2.87 -17.30 -25.77
N SER A 363 3.91 -16.54 -25.45
CA SER A 363 4.89 -16.06 -26.44
C SER A 363 6.34 -16.31 -26.05
N GLY A 364 6.60 -16.81 -24.84
CA GLY A 364 7.94 -17.06 -24.33
C GLY A 364 8.64 -15.79 -23.81
N PRO A 365 9.84 -15.95 -23.23
CA PRO A 365 10.48 -14.93 -22.40
C PRO A 365 10.95 -13.71 -23.18
N LEU A 366 11.52 -13.89 -24.38
CA LEU A 366 11.99 -12.77 -25.23
C LEU A 366 10.82 -11.90 -25.70
N ARG A 367 9.74 -12.52 -26.18
CA ARG A 367 8.54 -11.80 -26.59
C ARG A 367 7.83 -11.14 -25.41
N ALA A 368 7.89 -11.73 -24.21
CA ALA A 368 7.40 -11.05 -23.01
C ALA A 368 8.18 -9.77 -22.76
N LEU A 369 9.52 -9.80 -22.82
CA LEU A 369 10.32 -8.59 -22.65
C LEU A 369 9.94 -7.52 -23.70
N GLU A 370 9.88 -7.89 -24.99
CA GLU A 370 9.45 -6.99 -26.07
C GLU A 370 8.06 -6.41 -25.84
N TYR A 371 7.11 -7.22 -25.36
CA TYR A 371 5.76 -6.75 -25.04
C TYR A 371 5.76 -5.66 -23.96
N PHE A 372 6.48 -5.87 -22.84
CA PHE A 372 6.58 -4.87 -21.79
C PHE A 372 7.28 -3.58 -22.27
N LYS A 373 8.22 -3.69 -23.22
CA LYS A 373 8.86 -2.55 -23.88
C LYS A 373 7.89 -1.77 -24.76
N GLU A 374 7.23 -2.46 -25.69
CA GLU A 374 6.30 -1.87 -26.66
C GLU A 374 5.11 -1.19 -25.97
N LYS A 375 4.66 -1.72 -24.83
CA LYS A 375 3.59 -1.11 -24.02
C LYS A 375 4.05 0.02 -23.11
N GLY A 376 5.34 0.37 -23.13
CA GLY A 376 5.90 1.42 -22.29
C GLY A 376 5.89 1.10 -20.79
N CYS A 377 5.62 -0.15 -20.41
CA CYS A 377 5.54 -0.57 -19.01
C CYS A 377 6.88 -0.37 -18.29
N LEU A 378 7.99 -0.62 -18.99
CA LEU A 378 9.34 -0.51 -18.43
C LEU A 378 9.79 0.95 -18.21
N ASN A 379 9.05 1.95 -18.70
CA ASN A 379 9.32 3.36 -18.41
C ASN A 379 8.99 3.72 -16.95
N ASN A 380 8.10 2.95 -16.32
CA ASN A 380 7.79 3.10 -14.91
C ASN A 380 8.73 2.23 -14.07
N ILE A 381 9.35 2.84 -13.07
CA ILE A 381 10.40 2.20 -12.27
C ILE A 381 9.89 1.03 -11.43
N GLU A 382 8.72 1.14 -10.82
CA GLU A 382 8.17 0.06 -9.97
C GLU A 382 7.73 -1.13 -10.83
N ILE A 383 7.15 -0.86 -12.00
CA ILE A 383 6.80 -1.90 -12.98
C ILE A 383 8.07 -2.58 -13.51
N ALA A 384 9.11 -1.82 -13.85
CA ALA A 384 10.38 -2.37 -14.34
C ALA A 384 11.07 -3.26 -13.30
N PHE A 385 11.12 -2.84 -12.02
CA PHE A 385 11.65 -3.68 -10.94
C PHE A 385 10.82 -4.94 -10.74
N THR A 386 9.50 -4.83 -10.81
CA THR A 386 8.60 -5.98 -10.66
C THR A 386 8.81 -6.99 -11.79
N ALA A 387 8.82 -6.52 -13.05
CA ALA A 387 9.08 -7.34 -14.23
C ALA A 387 10.47 -7.98 -14.18
N ALA A 388 11.51 -7.22 -13.84
CA ALA A 388 12.86 -7.75 -13.69
C ALA A 388 12.95 -8.86 -12.63
N GLY A 389 12.29 -8.64 -11.48
CA GLY A 389 12.18 -9.64 -10.42
C GLY A 389 11.48 -10.92 -10.89
N LEU A 390 10.44 -10.81 -11.72
CA LEU A 390 9.72 -11.94 -12.30
C LEU A 390 10.59 -12.70 -13.32
N PHE A 391 11.26 -12.02 -14.25
CA PHE A 391 12.20 -12.66 -15.17
C PHE A 391 13.31 -13.41 -14.43
N PHE A 392 13.90 -12.78 -13.40
CA PHE A 392 14.93 -13.41 -12.59
C PHE A 392 14.41 -14.67 -11.90
N LYS A 393 13.24 -14.60 -11.24
CA LYS A 393 12.59 -15.75 -10.60
C LYS A 393 12.26 -16.86 -11.59
N SER A 394 11.94 -16.52 -12.83
CA SER A 394 11.67 -17.45 -13.92
C SER A 394 12.93 -18.02 -14.61
N GLY A 395 14.14 -17.69 -14.12
CA GLY A 395 15.39 -18.23 -14.65
C GLY A 395 15.93 -17.47 -15.88
N TYR A 396 15.53 -16.22 -16.08
CA TYR A 396 15.98 -15.35 -17.17
C TYR A 396 16.71 -14.10 -16.62
N PRO A 397 17.88 -14.26 -15.98
CA PRO A 397 18.60 -13.15 -15.36
C PRO A 397 19.12 -12.10 -16.36
N ASP A 398 19.37 -12.49 -17.60
CA ASP A 398 19.69 -11.60 -18.71
C ASP A 398 18.53 -10.67 -19.07
N LEU A 399 17.31 -11.22 -19.16
CA LEU A 399 16.12 -10.41 -19.42
C LEU A 399 15.77 -9.52 -18.23
N ALA A 400 15.99 -10.02 -17.01
CA ALA A 400 15.84 -9.23 -15.79
C ALA A 400 16.77 -7.99 -15.79
N ARG A 401 18.03 -8.17 -16.21
CA ARG A 401 18.98 -7.07 -16.39
C ARG A 401 18.48 -6.09 -17.46
N LEU A 402 18.04 -6.59 -18.62
CA LEU A 402 17.54 -5.75 -19.72
C LEU A 402 16.32 -4.91 -19.34
N CYS A 403 15.44 -5.41 -18.45
CA CYS A 403 14.32 -4.61 -17.93
C CYS A 403 14.78 -3.34 -17.21
N LEU A 404 15.93 -3.39 -16.54
CA LEU A 404 16.46 -2.25 -15.79
C LEU A 404 17.31 -1.34 -16.67
N GLU A 405 18.09 -1.87 -17.60
CA GLU A 405 19.00 -1.08 -18.45
C GLU A 405 18.30 -0.01 -19.31
N GLU A 406 17.03 -0.22 -19.66
CA GLU A 406 16.25 0.76 -20.41
C GLU A 406 15.90 2.04 -19.63
N ASN A 407 16.07 2.06 -18.32
CA ASN A 407 15.70 3.19 -17.46
C ASN A 407 16.76 4.31 -17.35
N GLY A 408 17.77 4.34 -18.22
CA GLY A 408 18.68 5.47 -18.41
C GLY A 408 19.75 5.70 -17.33
N THR A 409 20.82 6.40 -17.71
CA THR A 409 22.09 6.54 -16.97
C THR A 409 22.04 7.49 -15.76
N ASP A 410 21.09 8.42 -15.69
CA ASP A 410 20.97 9.38 -14.57
C ASP A 410 20.51 8.72 -13.26
N ARG A 411 19.86 7.55 -13.37
CA ARG A 411 19.31 6.77 -12.25
C ARG A 411 20.33 5.82 -11.62
N ASN A 412 21.53 5.72 -12.19
CA ASN A 412 22.67 5.02 -11.58
C ASN A 412 23.12 5.64 -10.24
N LYS A 413 22.47 6.69 -9.71
CA LYS A 413 22.72 7.20 -8.36
C LYS A 413 21.87 6.52 -7.28
N ASP A 414 20.78 5.87 -7.67
CA ASP A 414 19.92 5.12 -6.74
C ASP A 414 20.59 3.77 -6.37
N GLU A 415 20.77 3.55 -5.07
CA GLU A 415 21.38 2.33 -4.54
C GLU A 415 20.53 1.08 -4.82
N LYS A 416 19.19 1.18 -4.81
CA LYS A 416 18.29 0.07 -5.16
C LYS A 416 18.55 -0.37 -6.61
N PHE A 417 18.69 0.60 -7.51
CA PHE A 417 18.94 0.33 -8.92
C PHE A 417 20.31 -0.34 -9.14
N ARG A 418 21.38 0.22 -8.57
CA ARG A 418 22.72 -0.37 -8.59
C ARG A 418 22.73 -1.80 -8.04
N PHE A 419 22.01 -2.03 -6.94
CA PHE A 419 21.94 -3.32 -6.30
C PHE A 419 21.33 -4.38 -7.21
N TYR A 420 20.14 -4.13 -7.76
CA TYR A 420 19.47 -5.12 -8.62
C TYR A 420 20.15 -5.27 -9.98
N LEU A 421 20.63 -4.19 -10.59
CA LEU A 421 21.39 -4.27 -11.84
C LEU A 421 22.68 -5.07 -11.63
N GLY A 422 23.41 -4.79 -10.55
CA GLY A 422 24.61 -5.54 -10.18
C GLY A 422 24.32 -7.03 -9.94
N LYS A 423 23.24 -7.34 -9.21
CA LYS A 423 22.77 -8.71 -9.00
C LYS A 423 22.50 -9.41 -10.34
N TYR A 424 21.64 -8.83 -11.17
CA TYR A 424 21.23 -9.48 -12.43
C TYR A 424 22.38 -9.61 -13.42
N SER A 425 23.31 -8.66 -13.47
CA SER A 425 24.56 -8.79 -14.23
C SER A 425 25.39 -10.01 -13.81
N ILE A 426 25.52 -10.30 -12.51
CA ILE A 426 26.28 -11.47 -12.04
C ILE A 426 25.66 -12.76 -12.57
N PHE A 427 24.37 -12.95 -12.32
CA PHE A 427 23.67 -14.18 -12.69
C PHE A 427 23.42 -14.29 -14.20
N SER A 428 23.47 -13.19 -14.95
CA SER A 428 23.42 -13.20 -16.41
C SER A 428 24.79 -13.44 -17.06
N GLY A 429 25.81 -13.83 -16.31
CA GLY A 429 27.14 -14.12 -16.86
C GLY A 429 28.07 -12.92 -17.04
N ASN A 430 27.76 -11.76 -16.45
CA ASN A 430 28.60 -10.56 -16.44
C ASN A 430 29.07 -10.19 -15.01
N PRO A 431 29.76 -11.10 -14.28
CA PRO A 431 30.13 -10.88 -12.88
C PRO A 431 31.03 -9.67 -12.67
N GLY A 432 31.92 -9.35 -13.62
CA GLY A 432 32.79 -8.17 -13.54
C GLY A 432 31.99 -6.86 -13.51
N GLN A 433 31.05 -6.70 -14.43
CA GLN A 433 30.16 -5.53 -14.47
C GLN A 433 29.29 -5.47 -13.21
N GLY A 434 28.77 -6.62 -12.77
CA GLY A 434 27.98 -6.69 -11.56
C GLY A 434 28.74 -6.23 -10.31
N ILE A 435 30.00 -6.62 -10.16
CA ILE A 435 30.88 -6.14 -9.08
C ILE A 435 31.03 -4.62 -9.13
N GLU A 436 31.22 -4.01 -10.31
CA GLU A 436 31.38 -2.56 -10.44
C GLU A 436 30.13 -1.78 -10.00
N PHE A 437 28.93 -2.28 -10.26
CA PHE A 437 27.70 -1.69 -9.73
C PHE A 437 27.62 -1.85 -8.21
N LEU A 438 27.89 -3.05 -7.68
CA LEU A 438 27.74 -3.34 -6.26
C LEU A 438 28.79 -2.66 -5.37
N LYS A 439 29.97 -2.34 -5.90
CA LYS A 439 31.02 -1.56 -5.20
C LYS A 439 30.57 -0.15 -4.86
N GLN A 440 29.61 0.40 -5.60
CA GLN A 440 29.12 1.77 -5.42
C GLN A 440 28.00 1.88 -4.36
N ILE A 441 27.64 0.79 -3.68
CA ILE A 441 26.66 0.78 -2.59
C ILE A 441 27.33 1.26 -1.30
N SER A 442 26.76 2.27 -0.64
CA SER A 442 27.24 2.83 0.63
C SER A 442 27.20 1.79 1.75
N ALA A 443 28.11 1.92 2.72
CA ALA A 443 28.11 1.10 3.94
C ALA A 443 26.87 1.32 4.83
N GLU A 444 26.22 2.48 4.68
CA GLU A 444 24.99 2.85 5.40
C GLU A 444 23.72 2.30 4.72
N SER A 445 23.85 1.80 3.49
CA SER A 445 22.73 1.29 2.70
C SER A 445 22.15 0.00 3.29
N GLU A 446 20.82 -0.15 3.24
CA GLU A 446 20.17 -1.43 3.55
C GLU A 446 20.62 -2.58 2.61
N PHE A 447 21.08 -2.24 1.41
CA PHE A 447 21.56 -3.19 0.42
C PHE A 447 23.00 -3.64 0.64
N PHE A 448 23.76 -2.99 1.54
CA PHE A 448 25.20 -3.19 1.66
C PHE A 448 25.59 -4.64 1.97
N VAL A 449 24.94 -5.27 2.95
CA VAL A 449 25.28 -6.65 3.35
C VAL A 449 25.06 -7.61 2.18
N ARG A 450 23.92 -7.51 1.51
CA ARG A 450 23.59 -8.34 0.35
C ARG A 450 24.51 -8.04 -0.84
N SER A 451 24.92 -6.79 -1.05
CA SER A 451 25.85 -6.43 -2.12
C SER A 451 27.22 -7.07 -1.92
N GLN A 452 27.71 -7.18 -0.69
CA GLN A 452 28.97 -7.86 -0.40
C GLN A 452 28.86 -9.38 -0.61
N ILE A 453 27.71 -9.99 -0.29
CA ILE A 453 27.45 -11.42 -0.55
C ILE A 453 27.52 -11.70 -2.05
N TYR A 454 26.80 -10.91 -2.87
CA TYR A 454 26.83 -11.09 -4.32
C TYR A 454 28.20 -10.80 -4.94
N GLN A 455 28.96 -9.84 -4.41
CA GLN A 455 30.36 -9.64 -4.83
C GLN A 455 31.22 -10.88 -4.54
N ALA A 456 31.07 -11.52 -3.38
CA ALA A 456 31.81 -12.74 -3.07
C ALA A 456 31.42 -13.90 -3.99
N ILE A 457 30.13 -14.05 -4.30
CA ILE A 457 29.62 -15.04 -5.28
C ILE A 457 30.19 -14.75 -6.67
N ALA A 458 30.15 -13.51 -7.13
CA ALA A 458 30.71 -13.10 -8.42
C ALA A 458 32.20 -13.41 -8.53
N LEU A 459 32.96 -13.23 -7.44
CA LEU A 459 34.38 -13.58 -7.39
C LEU A 459 34.60 -15.10 -7.42
N LEU A 460 33.73 -15.91 -6.81
CA LEU A 460 33.79 -17.38 -6.93
C LEU A 460 33.51 -17.82 -8.37
N LEU A 461 32.49 -17.25 -9.00
CA LEU A 461 32.14 -17.53 -10.40
C LEU A 461 33.28 -17.18 -11.38
N GLN A 462 34.15 -16.23 -11.02
CA GLN A 462 35.35 -15.83 -11.77
C GLN A 462 36.63 -16.55 -11.34
N GLU A 463 36.55 -17.58 -10.47
CA GLU A 463 37.70 -18.28 -9.88
C GLU A 463 38.68 -17.37 -9.10
N ARG A 464 38.24 -16.19 -8.68
CA ARG A 464 39.02 -15.20 -7.91
C ARG A 464 38.92 -15.46 -6.41
N TYR A 465 39.37 -16.64 -6.02
CA TYR A 465 39.16 -17.18 -4.68
C TYR A 465 39.81 -16.36 -3.54
N SER A 466 40.98 -15.77 -3.76
CA SER A 466 41.67 -14.95 -2.75
C SER A 466 40.87 -13.69 -2.39
N GLU A 467 40.26 -13.07 -3.39
CA GLU A 467 39.41 -11.89 -3.23
C GLU A 467 38.07 -12.27 -2.60
N SER A 468 37.47 -13.39 -3.03
CA SER A 468 36.23 -13.90 -2.42
C SER A 468 36.42 -14.20 -0.93
N LYS A 469 37.54 -14.86 -0.56
CA LYS A 469 37.91 -15.09 0.84
C LYS A 469 38.00 -13.78 1.63
N SER A 470 38.63 -12.76 1.05
CA SER A 470 38.80 -11.45 1.69
C SER A 470 37.46 -10.77 1.94
N LYS A 471 36.52 -10.84 0.98
CA LYS A 471 35.15 -10.35 1.14
C LYS A 471 34.38 -11.12 2.21
N ALA A 472 34.47 -12.45 2.22
CA ALA A 472 33.80 -13.27 3.21
C ALA A 472 34.32 -13.00 4.65
N LEU A 473 35.63 -12.78 4.81
CA LEU A 473 36.22 -12.36 6.09
C LEU A 473 35.74 -10.96 6.54
N ALA A 474 35.52 -10.04 5.61
CA ALA A 474 34.95 -8.73 5.92
C ALA A 474 33.49 -8.87 6.39
N LEU A 475 32.68 -9.69 5.70
CA LEU A 475 31.30 -10.00 6.09
C LEU A 475 31.21 -10.64 7.48
N TRP A 476 32.17 -11.52 7.84
CA TRP A 476 32.22 -12.17 9.15
C TRP A 476 32.22 -11.19 10.34
N LYS A 477 32.77 -9.98 10.13
CA LYS A 477 32.78 -8.93 11.16
C LYS A 477 31.38 -8.40 11.45
N ASN A 478 30.47 -8.46 10.48
CA ASN A 478 29.07 -8.06 10.66
C ASN A 478 28.28 -9.22 11.29
N ARG A 479 27.71 -8.99 12.48
CA ARG A 479 26.95 -9.99 13.24
C ARG A 479 25.78 -10.59 12.44
N LEU A 480 25.12 -9.79 11.61
CA LEU A 480 23.95 -10.22 10.83
C LEU A 480 24.33 -11.07 9.60
N ALA A 481 25.60 -11.02 9.15
CA ALA A 481 26.07 -11.68 7.93
C ALA A 481 27.00 -12.87 8.19
N ARG A 482 27.16 -13.29 9.45
CA ARG A 482 28.10 -14.35 9.84
C ARG A 482 27.78 -15.71 9.22
N ARG A 483 26.49 -16.02 9.03
CA ARG A 483 26.05 -17.28 8.43
C ARG A 483 26.45 -17.33 6.95
N GLU A 484 26.18 -16.28 6.17
CA GLU A 484 26.56 -16.19 4.76
C GLU A 484 28.07 -16.13 4.60
N ALA A 485 28.76 -15.37 5.45
CA ALA A 485 30.22 -15.34 5.47
C ALA A 485 30.84 -16.73 5.67
N ARG A 486 30.26 -17.57 6.54
CA ARG A 486 30.74 -18.95 6.76
C ARG A 486 30.58 -19.81 5.51
N ILE A 487 29.42 -19.73 4.87
CA ILE A 487 29.11 -20.48 3.63
C ILE A 487 30.10 -20.08 2.54
N LEU A 488 30.30 -18.77 2.33
CA LEU A 488 31.23 -18.25 1.33
C LEU A 488 32.69 -18.66 1.59
N LEU A 489 33.15 -18.64 2.85
CA LEU A 489 34.48 -19.15 3.21
C LEU A 489 34.64 -20.64 2.91
N GLY A 490 33.56 -21.40 3.09
CA GLY A 490 33.55 -22.83 2.79
C GLY A 490 33.62 -23.15 1.33
N LEU A 491 32.75 -22.52 0.54
CA LEU A 491 32.75 -22.60 -0.91
C LEU A 491 34.13 -22.23 -1.46
N THR A 492 34.71 -21.12 -0.98
CA THR A 492 36.04 -20.69 -1.41
C THR A 492 37.10 -21.78 -1.17
N ARG A 493 37.06 -22.45 -0.01
CA ARG A 493 38.05 -23.47 0.35
C ARG A 493 37.92 -24.74 -0.49
N GLN A 494 36.69 -25.20 -0.73
CA GLN A 494 36.45 -26.41 -1.51
C GLN A 494 36.69 -26.18 -3.00
N MET A 495 36.24 -25.05 -3.57
CA MET A 495 36.54 -24.70 -4.96
C MET A 495 38.05 -24.49 -5.20
N GLN A 496 38.81 -24.02 -4.19
CA GLN A 496 40.28 -24.02 -4.21
C GLN A 496 40.94 -25.42 -4.12
N LYS A 497 40.15 -26.50 -4.05
CA LYS A 497 40.58 -27.89 -3.82
C LYS A 497 41.45 -28.06 -2.55
N LYS A 498 41.16 -27.30 -1.48
CA LYS A 498 41.90 -27.33 -0.18
C LYS A 498 41.12 -27.97 0.99
N GLY A 499 40.33 -29.01 0.71
CA GLY A 499 39.70 -29.88 1.72
C GLY A 499 38.41 -29.36 2.36
N ILE A 500 37.70 -30.27 3.03
CA ILE A 500 36.35 -30.13 3.61
C ILE A 500 36.38 -29.19 4.84
N LEU A 501 35.26 -28.50 5.09
CA LEU A 501 35.05 -27.64 6.25
C LEU A 501 34.96 -28.46 7.54
N ASP A 502 35.91 -28.28 8.46
CA ASP A 502 35.78 -28.80 9.81
C ASP A 502 34.69 -28.05 10.60
N ASN A 503 33.85 -28.85 11.27
CA ASN A 503 32.89 -28.60 12.36
C ASN A 503 32.35 -27.18 12.59
N CYS A 504 31.02 -27.12 12.79
CA CYS A 504 30.27 -25.94 13.21
C CYS A 504 30.81 -25.37 14.55
N PRO A 505 31.17 -24.08 14.67
CA PRO A 505 31.37 -23.47 15.97
C PRO A 505 30.01 -23.40 16.66
N ALA A 506 29.99 -23.68 17.96
CA ALA A 506 28.80 -23.79 18.81
C ALA A 506 27.85 -22.56 18.87
N ARG A 507 28.07 -21.52 18.05
CA ARG A 507 27.38 -20.22 18.09
C ARG A 507 26.42 -19.92 16.93
N ILE A 508 26.38 -20.73 15.86
CA ILE A 508 25.39 -20.57 14.76
C ILE A 508 24.55 -21.83 14.70
N GLY A 509 23.23 -21.69 14.75
CA GLY A 509 22.29 -22.81 14.68
C GLY A 509 22.35 -23.51 13.33
N GLU A 510 22.18 -24.83 13.34
CA GLU A 510 22.18 -25.68 12.14
C GLU A 510 21.11 -25.25 11.13
N ASP A 511 19.91 -24.89 11.62
CA ASP A 511 18.75 -24.51 10.80
C ASP A 511 18.96 -23.18 10.09
N ASP A 512 19.56 -22.21 10.77
CA ASP A 512 19.91 -20.91 10.19
C ASP A 512 20.94 -21.06 9.06
N MET A 513 21.88 -22.00 9.20
CA MET A 513 22.88 -22.31 8.17
C MET A 513 22.23 -22.97 6.96
N LEU A 514 21.39 -23.98 7.17
CA LEU A 514 20.70 -24.70 6.08
C LEU A 514 19.74 -23.77 5.31
N GLY A 515 19.05 -22.86 6.02
CA GLY A 515 18.24 -21.83 5.38
C GLY A 515 19.05 -20.90 4.46
N ALA A 516 20.19 -20.40 4.94
CA ALA A 516 21.06 -19.53 4.15
C ALA A 516 21.69 -20.24 2.94
N VAL A 517 22.06 -21.53 3.08
CA VAL A 517 22.57 -22.32 1.94
C VAL A 517 21.47 -22.51 0.89
N ARG A 518 20.23 -22.82 1.31
CA ARG A 518 19.09 -22.94 0.40
C ARG A 518 18.83 -21.65 -0.37
N GLU A 519 18.92 -20.49 0.28
CA GLU A 519 18.77 -19.19 -0.39
C GLU A 519 19.84 -18.98 -1.47
N ILE A 520 21.13 -19.22 -1.15
CA ILE A 520 22.24 -19.06 -2.10
C ILE A 520 22.11 -20.07 -3.25
N LEU A 521 21.77 -21.32 -2.96
CA LEU A 521 21.55 -22.37 -3.96
C LEU A 521 20.43 -22.01 -4.92
N GLU A 522 19.32 -21.48 -4.41
CA GLU A 522 18.17 -21.07 -5.20
C GLU A 522 18.51 -19.90 -6.15
N GLU A 523 19.40 -18.99 -5.74
CA GLU A 523 19.87 -17.92 -6.61
C GLU A 523 20.91 -18.38 -7.63
N CYS A 524 21.89 -19.19 -7.22
CA CYS A 524 22.91 -19.73 -8.13
C CYS A 524 22.28 -20.64 -9.19
N GLY A 525 21.24 -21.40 -8.83
CA GLY A 525 20.47 -22.20 -9.78
C GLY A 525 19.73 -21.40 -10.86
N ARG A 526 19.74 -20.06 -10.80
CA ARG A 526 19.19 -19.16 -11.82
C ARG A 526 20.26 -18.56 -12.73
N CYS A 527 21.54 -18.89 -12.55
CA CYS A 527 22.61 -18.49 -13.47
C CYS A 527 22.29 -18.94 -14.90
N LEU A 528 22.68 -18.13 -15.89
CA LEU A 528 22.68 -18.61 -17.28
C LEU A 528 23.64 -19.80 -17.43
N PRO A 529 23.27 -20.83 -18.21
CA PRO A 529 24.14 -21.98 -18.44
C PRO A 529 25.46 -21.56 -19.09
N ASP A 530 26.56 -22.19 -18.70
CA ASP A 530 27.93 -21.82 -19.08
C ASP A 530 28.12 -21.71 -20.62
N GLY A 531 27.37 -22.47 -21.42
CA GLY A 531 27.40 -22.39 -22.89
C GLY A 531 26.81 -21.12 -23.52
N ARG A 532 26.20 -20.23 -22.74
CA ARG A 532 25.67 -18.92 -23.17
C ARG A 532 26.44 -17.73 -22.57
N VAL A 533 27.52 -18.00 -21.83
CA VAL A 533 28.27 -17.01 -21.06
C VAL A 533 29.72 -16.93 -21.56
N SER A 534 30.41 -15.82 -21.28
CA SER A 534 31.84 -15.66 -21.58
C SER A 534 32.70 -16.73 -20.89
N ALA A 535 33.83 -17.11 -21.50
CA ALA A 535 34.80 -18.04 -20.92
C ALA A 535 35.23 -17.62 -19.50
N GLY A 536 35.29 -18.58 -18.56
CA GLY A 536 35.67 -18.35 -17.15
C GLY A 536 34.51 -18.07 -16.19
N PHE A 537 33.33 -18.62 -16.48
CA PHE A 537 32.15 -18.59 -15.60
C PHE A 537 31.78 -20.02 -15.20
N ASP A 538 31.97 -20.38 -13.94
CA ASP A 538 31.73 -21.73 -13.41
C ASP A 538 30.50 -21.77 -12.50
N SER A 539 29.30 -21.71 -13.11
CA SER A 539 28.05 -21.75 -12.34
C SER A 539 27.72 -23.16 -11.85
N ILE A 540 28.05 -24.18 -12.65
CA ILE A 540 27.80 -25.59 -12.34
C ILE A 540 28.66 -26.02 -11.15
N GLY A 541 29.96 -25.74 -11.17
CA GLY A 541 30.87 -26.10 -10.07
C GLY A 541 30.49 -25.41 -8.75
N LEU A 542 30.01 -24.17 -8.80
CA LEU A 542 29.50 -23.48 -7.61
C LEU A 542 28.26 -24.17 -7.02
N ILE A 543 27.32 -24.62 -7.86
CA ILE A 543 26.11 -25.35 -7.43
C ILE A 543 26.50 -26.72 -6.86
N GLU A 544 27.35 -27.47 -7.54
CA GLU A 544 27.84 -28.78 -7.07
C GLU A 544 28.51 -28.66 -5.71
N GLU A 545 29.29 -27.60 -5.48
CA GLU A 545 29.93 -27.38 -4.19
C GLU A 545 28.95 -26.96 -3.10
N LEU A 546 27.96 -26.12 -3.42
CA LEU A 546 26.86 -25.81 -2.50
C LEU A 546 26.12 -27.08 -2.06
N GLU A 547 25.82 -27.98 -3.00
CA GLU A 547 25.22 -29.27 -2.67
C GLU A 547 26.14 -30.15 -1.81
N SER A 548 27.42 -30.22 -2.14
CA SER A 548 28.45 -30.95 -1.41
C SER A 548 28.53 -30.48 0.04
N ILE A 549 28.59 -29.16 0.27
CA ILE A 549 28.53 -28.56 1.61
C ILE A 549 27.26 -29.01 2.32
N THR A 550 26.10 -28.88 1.66
CA THR A 550 24.80 -29.19 2.28
C THR A 550 24.71 -30.65 2.68
N LYS A 551 25.12 -31.57 1.80
CA LYS A 551 25.12 -33.03 2.04
C LYS A 551 26.06 -33.41 3.18
N ASN A 552 27.25 -32.82 3.21
CA ASN A 552 28.30 -33.15 4.18
C ASN A 552 28.13 -32.42 5.52
N PHE A 553 27.19 -31.48 5.63
CA PHE A 553 26.97 -30.70 6.85
C PHE A 553 26.31 -31.52 7.96
N SER A 554 25.25 -32.27 7.64
CA SER A 554 24.51 -33.12 8.58
C SER A 554 23.47 -34.02 7.87
N HIS A 555 22.88 -34.96 8.61
CA HIS A 555 21.70 -35.70 8.13
C HIS A 555 20.53 -34.76 7.76
N LYS A 556 20.34 -33.66 8.52
CA LYS A 556 19.32 -32.65 8.23
C LYS A 556 19.62 -31.89 6.94
N GLY A 557 20.90 -31.68 6.63
CA GLY A 557 21.33 -31.11 5.35
C GLY A 557 20.94 -31.96 4.14
N TRP A 558 21.10 -33.29 4.22
CA TRP A 558 20.61 -34.19 3.17
C TRP A 558 19.09 -34.06 2.97
N LEU A 559 18.32 -34.04 4.06
CA LEU A 559 16.87 -33.87 4.02
C LEU A 559 16.46 -32.52 3.41
N THR A 560 17.17 -31.44 3.75
CA THR A 560 16.93 -30.10 3.19
C THR A 560 17.14 -30.07 1.68
N LEU A 561 18.18 -30.75 1.18
CA LEU A 561 18.43 -30.82 -0.26
C LEU A 561 17.38 -31.67 -0.99
N TYR A 562 16.97 -32.79 -0.39
CA TYR A 562 15.87 -33.61 -0.89
C TYR A 562 14.57 -32.80 -0.98
N GLU A 563 14.21 -32.08 0.08
CA GLU A 563 13.02 -31.22 0.11
C GLU A 563 13.11 -30.11 -0.94
N TYR A 564 14.26 -29.45 -1.07
CA TYR A 564 14.49 -28.43 -2.09
C TYR A 564 14.19 -28.94 -3.52
N TYR A 565 14.73 -30.10 -3.90
CA TYR A 565 14.49 -30.66 -5.24
C TYR A 565 13.08 -31.22 -5.41
N ARG A 566 12.51 -31.79 -4.35
CA ARG A 566 11.11 -32.23 -4.34
C ARG A 566 10.19 -31.05 -4.58
N ASP A 567 10.39 -29.94 -3.87
CA ASP A 567 9.58 -28.73 -3.98
C ASP A 567 9.65 -28.15 -5.40
N LYS A 568 10.83 -28.13 -6.04
CA LYS A 568 10.95 -27.73 -7.45
C LYS A 568 10.17 -28.63 -8.40
N THR A 569 10.22 -29.95 -8.17
CA THR A 569 9.51 -30.93 -8.99
C THR A 569 7.99 -30.80 -8.80
N CYS A 570 7.53 -30.57 -7.57
CA CYS A 570 6.13 -30.31 -7.24
C CYS A 570 5.65 -29.00 -7.87
N ALA A 571 6.39 -27.89 -7.71
CA ALA A 571 6.04 -26.61 -8.31
C ALA A 571 5.90 -26.69 -9.84
N TRP A 572 6.77 -27.45 -10.50
CA TRP A 572 6.66 -27.70 -11.93
C TRP A 572 5.41 -28.50 -12.29
N ARG A 573 5.09 -29.55 -11.51
CA ARG A 573 3.86 -30.34 -11.68
C ARG A 573 2.60 -29.50 -11.46
N ASP A 574 2.58 -28.65 -10.43
CA ASP A 574 1.46 -27.77 -10.11
C ASP A 574 1.27 -26.71 -11.20
N PHE A 575 2.36 -26.13 -11.71
CA PHE A 575 2.31 -25.23 -12.86
C PHE A 575 1.75 -25.91 -14.12
N VAL A 576 2.20 -27.14 -14.40
CA VAL A 576 1.68 -27.93 -15.53
C VAL A 576 0.20 -28.26 -15.33
N ASN A 577 -0.22 -28.64 -14.13
CA ASN A 577 -1.62 -28.92 -13.81
C ASN A 577 -2.50 -27.67 -13.91
N TYR A 578 -2.04 -26.53 -13.38
CA TYR A 578 -2.69 -25.23 -13.50
C TYR A 578 -2.86 -24.82 -14.97
N LYS A 579 -1.81 -25.00 -15.79
CA LYS A 579 -1.78 -24.53 -17.17
C LYS A 579 -2.46 -25.47 -18.17
N PHE A 580 -2.42 -26.78 -17.93
CA PHE A 580 -2.85 -27.80 -18.89
C PHE A 580 -3.97 -28.71 -18.39
N GLY A 581 -4.43 -28.54 -17.14
CA GLY A 581 -5.65 -29.18 -16.65
C GLY A 581 -5.66 -30.70 -16.82
N LEU A 582 -4.58 -31.42 -16.47
CA LEU A 582 -4.59 -32.90 -16.48
C LEU A 582 -5.40 -33.51 -15.31
N GLY A 583 -6.39 -32.79 -14.79
CA GLY A 583 -7.26 -33.20 -13.69
C GLY A 583 -8.71 -32.82 -13.96
N GLY A 584 -9.37 -33.55 -14.86
CA GLY A 584 -10.79 -33.37 -15.16
C GLY A 584 -11.31 -34.29 -16.26
N GLY A 585 -10.83 -35.53 -16.28
CA GLY A 585 -11.22 -36.53 -17.27
C GLY A 585 -10.98 -37.94 -16.74
N ARG A 586 -11.74 -38.33 -15.72
CA ARG A 586 -12.07 -39.73 -15.48
C ARG A 586 -13.57 -39.81 -15.17
N SER A 587 -14.20 -40.67 -15.97
CA SER A 587 -15.59 -41.16 -15.95
C SER A 587 -16.26 -41.23 -14.59
#